data_AF-A0A8C9X5G8-F1
#
_entry.id   AF-A0A8C9X5G8-F1
#
_cell.length_a   1.000
_cell.length_b   1.000
_cell.length_c   1.000
_cell.angle_alpha   90.00
_cell.angle_beta   90.00
_cell.angle_gamma   90.00
#
_symmetry.space_group_name_H-M   'P 1'
#
loop_
_entity.id
_entity.type
_entity.pdbx_description
1 polymer ?
#
loop_
_entity_poly.entity_id
_entity_poly.type
_entity_poly.pdbx_seq_one_letter_code
_entity_poly.pdbx_strand_id
1 'polypeptide(L)'
;MDFKKFGGESSEGDTEDLDRVKALTEKLKLQTRRPSYLEWQERVESRPWKESYPADSPDSGGQVVSMPAILRNENSELVVRNICGFDTIDDALVFLRKELREMQVQDNRLARQLIRLRVEIHRLKVEQVCGRHKEMLDDATYELEECGEESDLLCDIPMKAAFALSTPLKHLGLTKMNINSRRFSLC
;
A
#
# COMPACT_ATOMS: atom_id res chain seq x y z
N MET A 1 51.65 -9.11 7.00
CA MET A 1 50.27 -9.64 7.06
C MET A 1 49.48 -8.93 5.99
N ASP A 2 49.44 -9.56 4.83
CA ASP A 2 48.89 -9.01 3.59
C ASP A 2 47.36 -9.05 3.63
N PHE A 3 46.73 -7.88 3.45
CA PHE A 3 45.28 -7.78 3.27
C PHE A 3 44.93 -8.16 1.84
N LYS A 4 44.59 -9.44 1.65
CA LYS A 4 44.03 -9.96 0.41
C LYS A 4 42.67 -9.31 0.16
N LYS A 5 42.62 -8.37 -0.80
CA LYS A 5 41.41 -7.93 -1.50
C LYS A 5 40.65 -9.16 -2.01
N PHE A 6 39.45 -9.41 -1.50
CA PHE A 6 38.45 -10.20 -2.21
C PHE A 6 37.47 -9.22 -2.84
N GLY A 7 37.78 -8.86 -4.08
CA GLY A 7 36.82 -8.29 -5.01
C GLY A 7 36.61 -9.27 -6.15
N GLY A 8 35.33 -9.47 -6.50
CA GLY A 8 34.90 -10.03 -7.77
C GLY A 8 34.59 -11.52 -7.75
N GLU A 9 33.34 -11.87 -7.41
CA GLU A 9 32.63 -13.09 -7.87
C GLU A 9 31.24 -13.11 -7.21
N SER A 10 30.33 -12.23 -7.64
CA SER A 10 28.89 -12.32 -7.29
C SER A 10 28.08 -11.49 -8.28
N SER A 11 27.87 -12.02 -9.49
CA SER A 11 26.96 -11.36 -10.44
C SER A 11 26.24 -12.33 -11.39
N GLU A 12 26.68 -13.58 -11.52
CA GLU A 12 26.12 -14.53 -12.49
C GLU A 12 25.02 -15.43 -11.88
N GLY A 13 25.05 -15.67 -10.56
CA GLY A 13 24.00 -16.43 -9.86
C GLY A 13 22.67 -15.69 -9.72
N ASP A 14 22.70 -14.36 -9.60
CA ASP A 14 21.50 -13.55 -9.36
C ASP A 14 20.54 -13.56 -10.58
N THR A 15 21.08 -13.67 -11.80
CA THR A 15 20.27 -13.72 -13.02
C THR A 15 19.56 -15.07 -13.20
N GLU A 16 20.25 -16.17 -12.88
CA GLU A 16 19.65 -17.51 -12.96
C GLU A 16 18.52 -17.69 -11.93
N ASP A 17 18.69 -17.15 -10.73
CA ASP A 17 17.68 -17.20 -9.67
C ASP A 17 16.44 -16.37 -10.03
N LEU A 18 16.63 -15.20 -10.65
CA LEU A 18 15.51 -14.39 -11.15
C LEU A 18 14.72 -15.11 -12.25
N ASP A 19 15.38 -15.81 -13.16
CA ASP A 19 14.71 -16.54 -14.24
C ASP A 19 13.95 -17.77 -13.72
N ARG A 20 14.49 -18.47 -12.70
CA ARG A 20 13.77 -19.54 -11.98
C ARG A 20 12.51 -19.02 -11.30
N VAL A 21 12.58 -17.84 -10.66
CA VAL A 21 11.41 -17.20 -10.02
C VAL A 21 10.38 -16.79 -11.07
N LYS A 22 10.80 -16.19 -12.20
CA LYS A 22 9.89 -15.85 -13.31
C LYS A 22 9.17 -17.10 -13.84
N ALA A 23 9.90 -18.17 -14.11
CA ALA A 23 9.34 -19.43 -14.59
C ALA A 23 8.35 -20.05 -13.59
N LEU A 24 8.66 -19.99 -12.29
CA LEU A 24 7.75 -20.45 -11.24
C LEU A 24 6.48 -19.60 -11.19
N THR A 25 6.59 -18.28 -11.28
CA THR A 25 5.42 -17.39 -11.27
C THR A 25 4.51 -17.59 -12.48
N GLU A 26 5.10 -17.83 -13.66
CA GLU A 26 4.37 -18.17 -14.89
C GLU A 26 3.66 -19.52 -14.75
N LYS A 27 4.37 -20.54 -14.24
CA LYS A 27 3.80 -21.87 -13.96
C LYS A 27 2.62 -21.80 -12.98
N LEU A 28 2.67 -20.90 -12.01
CA LEU A 28 1.63 -20.69 -11.00
C LEU A 28 0.56 -19.68 -11.44
N LYS A 29 0.65 -19.10 -12.65
CA LYS A 29 -0.26 -18.07 -13.19
C LYS A 29 -0.46 -16.88 -12.26
N LEU A 30 0.58 -16.52 -11.52
CA LEU A 30 0.54 -15.40 -10.58
C LEU A 30 0.62 -14.09 -11.36
N GLN A 31 -0.37 -13.23 -11.18
CA GLN A 31 -0.34 -11.86 -11.68
C GLN A 31 0.65 -11.06 -10.80
N THR A 32 1.92 -11.04 -11.19
CA THR A 32 2.99 -10.34 -10.45
C THR A 32 2.98 -8.82 -10.69
N ARG A 33 2.27 -8.37 -11.72
CA ARG A 33 2.15 -6.96 -12.10
C ARG A 33 0.72 -6.45 -11.87
N ARG A 34 0.63 -5.22 -11.36
CA ARG A 34 -0.66 -4.53 -11.22
C ARG A 34 -1.21 -4.21 -12.62
N PRO A 35 -2.53 -4.36 -12.88
CA PRO A 35 -3.12 -4.06 -14.18
C PRO A 35 -2.77 -2.67 -14.72
N SER A 36 -2.75 -1.65 -13.85
CA SER A 36 -2.36 -0.28 -14.21
C SER A 36 -0.91 -0.14 -14.70
N TYR A 37 -0.01 -1.02 -14.26
CA TYR A 37 1.37 -1.04 -14.74
C TYR A 37 1.45 -1.59 -16.17
N LEU A 38 0.65 -2.61 -16.48
CA LEU A 38 0.58 -3.19 -17.83
C LEU A 38 -0.02 -2.19 -18.82
N GLU A 39 -1.07 -1.48 -18.45
CA GLU A 39 -1.66 -0.39 -19.25
C GLU A 39 -0.66 0.74 -19.51
N TRP A 40 0.13 1.12 -18.51
CA TRP A 40 1.19 2.12 -18.69
C TRP A 40 2.28 1.62 -19.64
N GLN A 41 2.74 0.38 -19.47
CA GLN A 41 3.77 -0.22 -20.32
C GLN A 41 3.32 -0.25 -21.79
N GLU A 42 2.09 -0.72 -22.04
CA GLU A 42 1.49 -0.74 -23.37
C GLU A 42 1.40 0.67 -23.97
N ARG A 43 1.00 1.68 -23.19
CA ARG A 43 0.96 3.09 -23.64
C ARG A 43 2.32 3.68 -24.00
N VAL A 44 3.39 3.24 -23.33
CA VAL A 44 4.76 3.68 -23.62
C VAL A 44 5.30 2.99 -24.86
N GLU A 45 5.11 1.68 -24.97
CA GLU A 45 5.58 0.88 -26.11
C GLU A 45 4.81 1.18 -27.40
N SER A 46 3.50 1.47 -27.30
CA SER A 46 2.63 1.79 -28.44
C SER A 46 2.84 3.18 -29.02
N ARG A 47 3.64 4.04 -28.40
CA ARG A 47 3.90 5.39 -28.89
C ARG A 47 5.23 5.40 -29.65
N PRO A 48 5.23 5.42 -31.01
CA PRO A 48 6.43 5.81 -31.74
C PRO A 48 6.86 7.16 -31.20
N TRP A 49 8.14 7.36 -30.93
CA TRP A 49 8.68 8.67 -30.57
C TRP A 49 8.20 9.67 -31.62
N LYS A 50 7.15 10.42 -31.31
CA LYS A 50 6.63 11.45 -32.19
C LYS A 50 7.65 12.56 -32.18
N GLU A 51 8.45 12.57 -33.23
CA GLU A 51 9.13 13.73 -33.75
C GLU A 51 8.06 14.84 -33.84
N SER A 52 8.11 15.71 -32.85
CA SER A 52 7.17 16.82 -32.72
C SER A 52 7.63 17.89 -33.68
N TYR A 53 7.30 17.71 -34.95
CA TYR A 53 7.27 18.82 -35.88
C TYR A 53 6.07 19.70 -35.48
N PRO A 54 6.28 20.97 -35.09
CA PRO A 54 5.17 21.90 -34.95
C PRO A 54 4.57 22.09 -36.34
N ALA A 55 3.39 21.50 -36.55
CA ALA A 55 2.59 21.70 -37.75
C ALA A 55 1.96 23.09 -37.68
N ASP A 56 2.69 24.10 -38.17
CA ASP A 56 2.13 25.38 -38.59
C ASP A 56 2.92 25.91 -39.79
N SER A 57 2.67 25.32 -40.97
CA SER A 57 2.83 26.03 -42.23
C SER A 57 1.94 25.39 -43.31
N PRO A 58 0.91 26.09 -43.82
CA PRO A 58 0.25 25.70 -45.04
C PRO A 58 1.05 26.29 -46.21
N ASP A 59 1.68 25.46 -47.03
CA ASP A 59 1.52 25.48 -48.50
C ASP A 59 2.55 24.58 -49.20
N SER A 60 2.14 24.08 -50.36
CA SER A 60 2.89 23.40 -51.41
C SER A 60 3.29 21.93 -51.19
N GLY A 61 2.60 21.09 -51.97
CA GLY A 61 2.74 19.65 -52.01
C GLY A 61 4.09 19.16 -52.53
N GLY A 62 4.32 17.88 -52.25
CA GLY A 62 5.52 17.17 -52.66
C GLY A 62 5.87 16.09 -51.65
N GLN A 63 5.19 14.96 -51.76
CA GLN A 63 5.54 13.72 -51.08
C GLN A 63 6.97 13.31 -51.42
N VAL A 64 7.91 13.47 -50.49
CA VAL A 64 9.14 12.68 -50.47
C VAL A 64 9.45 12.28 -49.03
N VAL A 65 9.29 10.99 -48.79
CA VAL A 65 9.77 10.26 -47.61
C VAL A 65 11.20 10.69 -47.32
N SER A 66 11.43 11.30 -46.16
CA SER A 66 12.78 11.56 -45.64
C SER A 66 13.37 10.22 -45.19
N MET A 67 13.99 9.51 -46.13
CA MET A 67 15.10 8.62 -45.82
C MET A 67 16.35 9.50 -45.61
N PRO A 68 17.24 9.20 -44.63
CA PRO A 68 18.48 9.92 -44.52
C PRO A 68 19.32 9.58 -45.74
N ALA A 69 19.35 10.49 -46.71
CA ALA A 69 20.20 10.36 -47.88
C ALA A 69 21.66 10.47 -47.40
N ILE A 70 22.34 9.33 -47.35
CA ILE A 70 23.80 9.26 -47.25
C ILE A 70 24.34 9.83 -48.57
N LEU A 71 24.52 11.15 -48.62
CA LEU A 71 25.32 11.77 -49.67
C LEU A 71 26.79 11.53 -49.33
N ARG A 72 27.41 10.57 -50.01
CA ARG A 72 28.87 10.43 -50.06
C ARG A 72 29.44 11.70 -50.69
N ASN A 73 29.96 12.60 -49.85
CA ASN A 73 30.86 13.65 -50.27
C ASN A 73 32.26 13.28 -49.78
N GLU A 74 33.23 13.20 -50.68
CA GLU A 74 34.54 12.57 -50.42
C GLU A 74 35.52 13.41 -49.61
N ASN A 75 35.15 14.57 -49.06
CA ASN A 75 36.02 15.34 -48.18
C ASN A 75 35.20 16.08 -47.12
N SER A 76 35.57 15.89 -45.85
CA SER A 76 34.93 16.39 -44.62
C SER A 76 33.85 15.47 -44.06
N GLU A 77 34.27 14.69 -43.06
CA GLU A 77 33.56 14.33 -41.82
C GLU A 77 32.06 14.01 -41.96
N LEU A 78 31.70 12.75 -41.73
CA LEU A 78 30.32 12.28 -41.61
C LEU A 78 29.58 13.03 -40.48
N VAL A 79 29.12 14.25 -40.76
CA VAL A 79 28.17 14.94 -39.89
C VAL A 79 26.85 14.23 -40.12
N VAL A 80 26.52 13.32 -39.21
CA VAL A 80 25.23 12.64 -39.11
C VAL A 80 24.15 13.73 -39.15
N ARG A 81 23.54 13.91 -40.32
CA ARG A 81 22.56 14.97 -40.55
C ARG A 81 21.26 14.50 -39.92
N ASN A 82 20.97 15.06 -38.74
CA ASN A 82 19.80 14.85 -37.91
C ASN A 82 19.72 13.47 -37.24
N ILE A 83 19.89 13.45 -35.91
CA ILE A 83 19.58 12.28 -35.06
C ILE A 83 18.24 12.55 -34.38
N CYS A 84 17.22 11.77 -34.70
CA CYS A 84 15.92 11.77 -34.01
C CYS A 84 15.25 13.14 -33.88
N GLY A 85 15.39 14.01 -34.88
CA GLY A 85 14.80 15.35 -34.92
C GLY A 85 15.70 16.45 -34.36
N PHE A 86 16.93 16.13 -33.96
CA PHE A 86 17.91 17.08 -33.44
C PHE A 86 18.99 17.39 -34.48
N ASP A 87 19.31 18.67 -34.65
CA ASP A 87 20.31 19.15 -35.62
C ASP A 87 21.72 18.60 -35.32
N THR A 88 22.05 18.41 -34.03
CA THR A 88 23.33 17.83 -33.58
C THR A 88 23.15 16.83 -32.43
N ILE A 89 24.16 15.98 -32.20
CA ILE A 89 24.22 15.07 -31.04
C ILE A 89 24.19 15.87 -29.72
N ASP A 90 24.89 17.00 -29.68
CA ASP A 90 24.98 17.83 -28.47
C ASP A 90 23.61 18.39 -28.08
N ASP A 91 22.79 18.79 -29.04
CA ASP A 91 21.42 19.27 -28.81
C ASP A 91 20.54 18.17 -28.19
N ALA A 92 20.63 16.94 -28.70
CA ALA A 92 19.91 15.79 -28.15
C ALA A 92 20.36 15.49 -26.70
N LEU A 93 21.66 15.57 -26.42
CA LEU A 93 22.19 15.37 -25.07
C LEU A 93 21.78 16.48 -24.10
N VAL A 94 21.75 17.73 -24.54
CA VAL A 94 21.27 18.86 -23.72
C VAL A 94 19.79 18.69 -23.41
N PHE A 95 18.99 18.28 -24.39
CA PHE A 95 17.57 17.97 -24.20
C PHE A 95 17.37 16.84 -23.18
N LEU A 96 18.05 15.70 -23.33
CA LEU A 96 17.96 14.59 -22.39
C LEU A 96 18.35 14.99 -20.96
N ARG A 97 19.41 15.79 -20.79
CA ARG A 97 19.81 16.30 -19.47
C ARG A 97 18.79 17.25 -18.86
N LYS A 98 18.04 18.00 -19.68
CA LYS A 98 16.96 18.86 -19.20
C LYS A 98 15.77 18.01 -18.76
N GLU A 99 15.36 17.06 -19.59
CA GLU A 99 14.22 16.17 -19.31
C GLU A 99 14.46 15.32 -18.05
N LEU A 100 15.67 14.76 -17.91
CA LEU A 100 16.03 13.96 -16.73
C LEU A 100 16.02 14.81 -15.45
N ARG A 101 16.45 16.07 -15.52
CA ARG A 101 16.34 17.00 -14.38
C ARG A 101 14.89 17.32 -14.04
N GLU A 102 14.04 17.49 -15.05
CA GLU A 102 12.61 17.75 -14.85
C GLU A 102 11.92 16.55 -14.20
N MET A 103 12.14 15.34 -14.71
CA MET A 103 11.67 14.09 -14.09
C MET A 103 12.17 13.96 -12.65
N GLN A 104 13.46 14.23 -12.40
CA GLN A 104 14.02 14.16 -11.05
C GLN A 104 13.33 15.14 -10.08
N VAL A 105 12.99 16.36 -10.53
CA VAL A 105 12.26 17.34 -9.71
C VAL A 105 10.84 16.86 -9.42
N GLN A 106 10.15 16.30 -10.42
CA GLN A 106 8.81 15.73 -10.25
C GLN A 106 8.81 14.57 -9.24
N ASP A 107 9.74 13.64 -9.37
CA ASP A 107 9.89 12.51 -8.44
C ASP A 107 10.20 12.98 -7.02
N ASN A 108 11.09 13.96 -6.87
CA ASN A 108 11.38 14.56 -5.56
C ASN A 108 10.12 15.20 -4.93
N ARG A 109 9.30 15.86 -5.74
CA ARG A 109 8.03 16.44 -5.26
C ARG A 109 7.06 15.36 -4.81
N LEU A 110 6.87 14.31 -5.62
CA LEU A 110 6.01 13.18 -5.31
C LEU A 110 6.48 12.45 -4.05
N ALA A 111 7.77 12.16 -3.92
CA ALA A 111 8.34 11.52 -2.75
C ALA A 111 8.05 12.33 -1.47
N ARG A 112 8.21 13.66 -1.52
CA ARG A 112 7.86 14.54 -0.38
C ARG A 112 6.37 14.49 -0.04
N GLN A 113 5.50 14.45 -1.04
CA GLN A 113 4.05 14.31 -0.81
C GLN A 113 3.71 12.97 -0.17
N LEU A 114 4.29 11.86 -0.66
CA LEU A 114 4.09 10.52 -0.11
C LEU A 114 4.57 10.40 1.33
N ILE A 115 5.73 11.00 1.66
CA ILE A 115 6.24 11.03 3.04
C ILE A 115 5.25 11.77 3.95
N ARG A 116 4.74 12.93 3.53
CA ARG A 116 3.74 13.69 4.30
C ARG A 116 2.46 12.89 4.51
N LEU A 117 1.92 12.29 3.46
CA LEU A 117 0.72 11.45 3.53
C LEU A 117 0.93 10.25 4.46
N ARG A 118 2.10 9.61 4.42
CA ARG A 118 2.42 8.50 5.33
C ARG A 118 2.37 8.92 6.80
N VAL A 119 2.92 10.08 7.14
CA VAL A 119 2.89 10.61 8.51
C VAL A 119 1.45 10.93 8.92
N GLU A 120 0.67 11.56 8.06
CA GLU A 120 -0.72 11.92 8.34
C GLU A 120 -1.61 10.69 8.53
N ILE A 121 -1.48 9.69 7.66
CA ILE A 121 -2.18 8.41 7.79
C ILE A 121 -1.81 7.73 9.12
N HIS A 122 -0.54 7.78 9.52
CA HIS A 122 -0.12 7.18 10.77
C HIS A 122 -0.73 7.93 11.97
N ARG A 123 -0.71 9.26 11.98
CA ARG A 123 -1.34 10.10 13.01
C ARG A 123 -2.83 9.77 13.14
N LEU A 124 -3.56 9.78 12.03
CA LEU A 124 -5.00 9.47 12.01
C LEU A 124 -5.30 8.05 12.49
N LYS A 125 -4.45 7.07 12.14
CA LYS A 125 -4.61 5.69 12.64
C LYS A 125 -4.43 5.61 14.15
N VAL A 126 -3.44 6.31 14.71
CA VAL A 126 -3.24 6.36 16.16
C VAL A 126 -4.44 7.01 16.84
N GLU A 127 -4.89 8.16 16.34
CA GLU A 127 -6.07 8.87 16.86
C GLU A 127 -7.33 8.00 16.82
N GLN A 128 -7.56 7.27 15.72
CA GLN A 128 -8.70 6.36 15.60
C GLN A 128 -8.64 5.21 16.62
N VAL A 129 -7.46 4.61 16.83
CA VAL A 129 -7.30 3.52 17.80
C VAL A 129 -7.48 4.04 19.22
N CYS A 130 -6.90 5.19 19.55
CA CYS A 130 -7.10 5.83 20.85
C CYS A 130 -8.57 6.19 21.11
N GLY A 131 -9.27 6.73 20.10
CA GLY A 131 -10.70 7.03 20.19
C GLY A 131 -11.54 5.79 20.48
N ARG A 132 -11.35 4.70 19.72
CA ARG A 132 -12.04 3.43 19.98
C ARG A 132 -11.73 2.83 21.35
N HIS A 133 -10.48 2.94 21.79
CA HIS A 133 -10.11 2.45 23.12
C HIS A 133 -10.80 3.25 24.23
N LYS A 134 -10.90 4.57 24.06
CA LYS A 134 -11.62 5.44 24.99
C LYS A 134 -13.10 5.08 25.05
N GLU A 135 -13.76 4.92 23.90
CA GLU A 135 -15.18 4.52 23.84
C GLU A 135 -15.43 3.21 24.61
N MET A 136 -14.59 2.19 24.41
CA MET A 136 -14.69 0.94 25.16
C MET A 136 -14.46 1.10 26.67
N LEU A 137 -13.57 2.01 27.10
CA LEU A 137 -13.37 2.31 28.53
C LEU A 137 -14.57 3.06 29.10
N ASP A 138 -15.13 4.00 28.34
CA ASP A 138 -16.32 4.76 28.73
C ASP A 138 -17.51 3.78 28.88
N ASP A 139 -17.73 2.87 27.92
CA ASP A 139 -18.77 1.82 27.99
C ASP A 139 -18.62 0.95 29.26
N ALA A 140 -17.42 0.44 29.53
CA ALA A 140 -17.16 -0.36 30.73
C ALA A 140 -17.34 0.44 32.03
N THR A 141 -17.10 1.76 31.99
CA THR A 141 -17.33 2.66 33.13
C THR A 141 -18.82 2.83 33.38
N TYR A 142 -19.63 3.04 32.33
CA TYR A 142 -21.08 3.13 32.46
C TYR A 142 -21.71 1.83 32.98
N GLU A 143 -21.26 0.66 32.51
CA GLU A 143 -21.73 -0.65 33.02
C GLU A 143 -21.42 -0.82 34.53
N LEU A 144 -20.26 -0.35 34.98
CA LEU A 144 -19.89 -0.41 36.40
C LEU A 144 -20.70 0.56 37.27
N GLU A 145 -20.99 1.75 36.75
CA GLU A 145 -21.84 2.74 37.44
C GLU A 145 -23.26 2.19 37.61
N GLU A 146 -23.85 1.57 36.58
CA GLU A 146 -25.17 0.92 36.66
C GLU A 146 -25.20 -0.20 37.71
N CYS A 147 -24.19 -1.09 37.73
CA CYS A 147 -24.05 -2.12 38.77
C CYS A 147 -23.85 -1.56 40.19
N GLY A 148 -23.21 -0.40 40.33
CA GLY A 148 -23.03 0.32 41.59
C GLY A 148 -24.35 0.86 42.12
N GLU A 149 -25.12 1.52 41.26
CA GLU A 149 -26.45 2.06 41.59
C GLU A 149 -27.46 0.95 41.95
N GLU A 150 -27.43 -0.18 41.23
CA GLU A 150 -28.23 -1.36 41.53
C GLU A 150 -27.86 -1.99 42.88
N SER A 151 -26.56 -2.03 43.19
CA SER A 151 -26.05 -2.55 44.45
C SER A 151 -26.39 -1.63 45.62
N ASP A 152 -26.35 -0.30 45.44
CA ASP A 152 -26.75 0.67 46.48
C ASP A 152 -28.25 0.53 46.82
N LEU A 153 -29.12 0.34 45.82
CA LEU A 153 -30.54 0.04 46.04
C LEU A 153 -30.76 -1.31 46.78
N LEU A 154 -29.85 -2.27 46.61
CA LEU A 154 -29.88 -3.59 47.25
C LEU A 154 -29.18 -3.59 48.63
N CYS A 155 -28.24 -2.68 48.88
CA CYS A 155 -27.55 -2.50 50.15
C CYS A 155 -28.42 -1.79 51.19
N ASP A 156 -29.43 -1.04 50.75
CA ASP A 156 -30.48 -0.49 51.62
C ASP A 156 -31.51 -1.54 52.08
N ILE A 157 -31.49 -2.74 51.47
CA ILE A 157 -32.30 -3.86 51.93
C ILE A 157 -31.59 -4.47 53.14
N PRO A 158 -32.22 -4.50 54.34
CA PRO A 158 -31.61 -5.13 55.50
C PRO A 158 -31.23 -6.56 55.10
N MET A 159 -29.98 -6.97 55.36
CA MET A 159 -29.44 -8.31 55.05
C MET A 159 -30.38 -9.45 55.49
N LYS A 160 -31.26 -9.18 56.46
CA LYS A 160 -32.33 -10.06 56.97
C LYS A 160 -33.47 -10.34 55.97
N ALA A 161 -33.70 -9.48 54.98
CA ALA A 161 -34.71 -9.64 53.93
C ALA A 161 -34.17 -10.37 52.69
N ALA A 162 -32.87 -10.30 52.40
CA ALA A 162 -32.24 -11.08 51.32
C ALA A 162 -32.34 -12.61 51.56
N PHE A 163 -32.28 -13.04 52.83
CA PHE A 163 -32.51 -14.44 53.22
C PHE A 163 -33.99 -14.83 53.35
N ALA A 164 -34.93 -13.90 53.17
CA ALA A 164 -36.36 -14.22 53.09
C ALA A 164 -36.76 -14.80 51.72
N LEU A 165 -35.86 -14.72 50.72
CA LEU A 165 -35.93 -15.41 49.43
C LEU A 165 -35.71 -16.92 49.57
N SER A 166 -36.53 -17.55 50.38
CA SER A 166 -36.86 -18.99 50.35
C SER A 166 -37.37 -19.49 48.98
N THR A 167 -37.35 -18.65 47.96
CA THR A 167 -38.01 -18.80 46.67
C THR A 167 -37.31 -19.65 45.61
N PRO A 168 -36.02 -20.03 45.68
CA PRO A 168 -35.52 -21.08 44.78
C PRO A 168 -36.00 -22.48 45.20
N LEU A 169 -36.01 -22.75 46.51
CA LEU A 169 -36.21 -24.10 47.06
C LEU A 169 -37.69 -24.45 47.32
N LYS A 170 -38.55 -23.43 47.50
CA LYS A 170 -40.01 -23.62 47.66
C LYS A 170 -40.66 -24.28 46.45
N HIS A 171 -40.26 -23.94 45.22
CA HIS A 171 -40.79 -24.54 43.99
C HIS A 171 -40.44 -26.03 43.86
N LEU A 172 -39.40 -26.48 44.57
CA LEU A 172 -38.98 -27.88 44.66
C LEU A 172 -39.55 -28.59 45.90
N GLY A 173 -40.43 -27.95 46.68
CA GLY A 173 -40.98 -28.49 47.92
C GLY A 173 -39.97 -28.59 49.08
N LEU A 174 -38.79 -27.97 48.93
CA LEU A 174 -37.72 -28.07 49.91
C LEU A 174 -37.86 -26.96 50.96
N THR A 175 -38.16 -27.38 52.18
CA THR A 175 -38.19 -26.51 53.37
C THR A 175 -36.97 -26.79 54.24
N LYS A 176 -36.62 -25.83 55.12
CA LYS A 176 -35.53 -25.99 56.11
C LYS A 176 -35.71 -27.24 56.98
N MET A 177 -36.95 -27.67 57.18
CA MET A 177 -37.35 -28.87 57.91
C MET A 177 -37.08 -30.17 57.10
N ASN A 178 -37.29 -30.17 55.77
CA ASN A 178 -36.98 -31.31 54.90
C ASN A 178 -35.48 -31.56 54.75
N ILE A 179 -34.67 -30.50 54.66
CA ILE A 179 -33.21 -30.60 54.51
C ILE A 179 -32.57 -31.20 55.77
N ASN A 180 -32.99 -30.73 56.96
CA ASN A 180 -32.44 -31.21 58.22
C ASN A 180 -32.88 -32.65 58.56
N SER A 181 -33.99 -33.13 57.99
CA SER A 181 -34.51 -34.47 58.25
C SER A 181 -34.19 -35.50 57.15
N ARG A 182 -33.50 -35.10 56.06
CA ARG A 182 -33.14 -35.96 54.90
C ARG A 182 -34.33 -36.79 54.37
N ARG A 183 -35.54 -36.25 54.42
CA ARG A 183 -36.76 -36.91 53.93
C ARG A 183 -37.31 -36.12 52.78
N PHE A 184 -37.16 -36.65 51.58
CA PHE A 184 -37.85 -36.14 50.40
C PHE A 184 -39.26 -36.73 50.39
N SER A 185 -40.29 -35.89 50.47
CA SER A 185 -41.64 -36.31 50.10
C SER A 185 -41.82 -36.07 48.61
N LEU A 186 -41.94 -37.15 47.84
CA LEU A 186 -42.33 -37.08 46.43
C LEU A 186 -43.87 -37.09 46.36
N CYS A 187 -44.43 -36.15 45.59
CA CYS A 187 -45.76 -36.29 45.00
C CYS A 187 -45.63 -36.99 43.66
#